data_AF-A0AAI8CH76-F1
#
_entry.id   AF-A0AAI8CH76-F1
#
_cell.length_a   1.000
_cell.length_b   1.000
_cell.length_c   1.000
_cell.angle_alpha   90.00
_cell.angle_beta   90.00
_cell.angle_gamma   90.00
#
_symmetry.space_group_name_H-M   'P 1'
#
loop_
_entity.id
_entity.type
_entity.pdbx_description
1 polymer ?
#
loop_
_entity_poly.entity_id
_entity_poly.type
_entity_poly.pdbx_seq_one_letter_code
_entity_poly.pdbx_strand_id
1 'polypeptide(L)'
;MENFNDDFQRYEKARKKVKEIKDFYSHLISYLCINTFFICINLKYSSNHIWFFYPMLGWGIGLFFHGLKVYDFSFMSKNWEERKIQELIEEEKKRNNNK
;
A
#
# COMPACT_ATOMS: atom_id res chain seq x y z
N MET A 1 -34.10 6.73 8.44
CA MET A 1 -33.57 5.90 7.33
C MET A 1 -32.13 6.24 6.97
N GLU A 2 -31.64 7.44 7.30
CA GLU A 2 -30.26 7.89 7.03
C GLU A 2 -29.18 7.06 7.76
N ASN A 3 -29.41 6.65 9.01
CA ASN A 3 -28.48 5.84 9.81
C ASN A 3 -28.17 4.45 9.20
N PHE A 4 -29.18 3.75 8.68
CA PHE A 4 -28.99 2.40 8.15
C PHE A 4 -28.14 2.37 6.88
N ASN A 5 -28.32 3.37 6.01
CA ASN A 5 -27.52 3.50 4.79
C ASN A 5 -26.06 3.82 5.11
N ASP A 6 -25.80 4.68 6.10
CA ASP A 6 -24.44 5.05 6.48
C ASP A 6 -23.69 3.86 7.13
N ASP A 7 -24.35 3.11 8.01
CA ASP A 7 -23.80 1.90 8.62
C ASP A 7 -23.49 0.81 7.58
N PHE A 8 -24.38 0.60 6.60
CA PHE A 8 -24.15 -0.34 5.50
C PHE A 8 -22.95 0.08 4.64
N GLN A 9 -22.81 1.37 4.31
CA GLN A 9 -21.66 1.89 3.56
C GLN A 9 -20.35 1.71 4.32
N ARG A 10 -20.35 1.95 5.63
CA ARG A 10 -19.18 1.75 6.51
C ARG A 10 -18.79 0.27 6.58
N TYR A 11 -19.76 -0.62 6.73
CA TYR A 11 -19.54 -2.07 6.73
C TYR A 11 -18.95 -2.56 5.40
N GLU A 12 -19.51 -2.16 4.26
CA GLU A 12 -18.98 -2.55 2.94
C GLU A 12 -17.57 -2.01 2.70
N LYS A 13 -17.26 -0.79 3.13
CA LYS A 13 -15.89 -0.25 3.09
C LYS A 13 -14.92 -1.09 3.94
N ALA A 14 -15.31 -1.44 5.17
CA ALA A 14 -14.50 -2.28 6.05
C ALA A 14 -14.27 -3.68 5.46
N ARG A 15 -15.33 -4.30 4.92
CA ARG A 15 -15.27 -5.60 4.26
C ARG A 15 -14.34 -5.60 3.05
N LYS A 16 -14.40 -4.56 2.21
CA LYS A 16 -13.48 -4.39 1.07
C LYS A 16 -12.03 -4.29 1.54
N LYS A 17 -11.73 -3.48 2.57
CA LYS A 17 -10.38 -3.39 3.14
C LYS A 17 -9.87 -4.74 3.64
N VAL A 18 -10.69 -5.50 4.38
CA VAL A 18 -10.32 -6.84 4.87
C VAL A 18 -10.02 -7.79 3.71
N LYS A 19 -10.81 -7.74 2.64
CA LYS A 19 -10.57 -8.55 1.45
C LYS A 19 -9.24 -8.20 0.78
N GLU A 20 -8.96 -6.91 0.59
CA GLU A 20 -7.69 -6.45 0.00
C GLU A 20 -6.48 -6.85 0.85
N ILE A 21 -6.59 -6.77 2.18
CA ILE A 21 -5.56 -7.28 3.11
C ILE A 21 -5.33 -8.78 2.91
N LYS A 22 -6.40 -9.57 2.85
CA LYS A 22 -6.30 -11.02 2.65
C LYS A 22 -5.65 -11.37 1.31
N ASP A 23 -6.03 -10.67 0.25
CA ASP A 23 -5.48 -10.86 -1.10
C ASP A 23 -3.98 -10.50 -1.12
N PHE A 24 -3.57 -9.42 -0.46
CA PHE A 24 -2.16 -9.06 -0.29
C PHE A 24 -1.34 -10.16 0.42
N TYR A 25 -1.85 -10.70 1.54
CA TYR A 25 -1.17 -11.79 2.24
C TYR A 25 -1.02 -13.04 1.38
N SER A 26 -2.03 -13.37 0.57
CA SER A 26 -1.94 -14.48 -0.39
C SER A 26 -0.81 -14.29 -1.41
N HIS A 27 -0.70 -13.08 -1.98
CA HIS A 27 0.40 -12.72 -2.89
C HIS A 27 1.76 -12.72 -2.19
N LEU A 28 1.85 -12.22 -0.97
CA LEU A 28 3.08 -12.20 -0.17
C LEU A 28 3.57 -13.61 0.15
N ILE A 29 2.68 -14.50 0.59
CA ILE A 29 3.03 -15.90 0.86
C ILE A 29 3.50 -16.59 -0.43
N SER A 30 2.77 -16.41 -1.53
CA SER A 30 3.15 -16.96 -2.84
C SER A 30 4.53 -16.47 -3.27
N TYR A 31 4.79 -15.17 -3.10
CA TYR A 31 6.09 -14.55 -3.38
C TYR A 31 7.21 -15.17 -2.54
N LEU A 32 7.02 -15.34 -1.23
CA LEU A 32 8.02 -15.95 -0.35
C LEU A 32 8.30 -17.41 -0.73
N CYS A 33 7.26 -18.20 -1.00
CA CYS A 33 7.40 -19.59 -1.41
C CYS A 33 8.19 -19.73 -2.73
N ILE A 34 7.81 -18.97 -3.76
CA ILE A 34 8.48 -19.02 -5.07
C ILE A 34 9.92 -18.51 -4.98
N ASN A 35 10.17 -17.41 -4.27
CA ASN A 35 11.53 -16.89 -4.12
C ASN A 35 12.42 -17.87 -3.35
N THR A 36 11.91 -18.49 -2.29
CA THR A 36 12.66 -19.52 -1.54
C THR A 36 13.01 -20.68 -2.46
N PHE A 37 12.06 -21.13 -3.29
CA PHE A 37 12.31 -22.17 -4.28
C PHE A 37 13.40 -21.77 -5.29
N PHE A 38 13.38 -20.55 -5.81
CA PHE A 38 14.41 -20.06 -6.74
C PHE A 38 15.78 -19.92 -6.08
N ILE A 39 15.84 -19.45 -4.82
CA ILE A 39 17.09 -19.38 -4.05
C ILE A 39 17.68 -20.79 -3.88
N CYS A 40 16.87 -21.76 -3.49
CA CYS A 40 17.30 -23.16 -3.35
C CYS A 40 17.85 -23.74 -4.66
N ILE A 41 17.21 -23.47 -5.81
CA ILE A 41 17.70 -23.90 -7.12
C ILE A 41 19.02 -23.21 -7.45
N ASN A 42 19.10 -21.89 -7.23
CA ASN A 42 20.28 -21.11 -7.57
C ASN A 42 21.51 -21.59 -6.79
N LEU A 43 21.36 -21.80 -5.48
CA LEU A 43 22.41 -22.35 -4.61
C LEU A 43 22.86 -23.76 -5.03
N LYS A 44 21.95 -24.58 -5.57
CA LYS A 44 22.25 -25.96 -5.95
C LYS A 44 22.86 -26.11 -7.35
N TYR A 45 22.43 -25.30 -8.33
CA TYR A 45 22.78 -25.50 -9.74
C TYR A 45 23.68 -24.40 -10.34
N SER A 46 23.62 -23.17 -9.82
CA SER A 46 24.32 -22.02 -10.42
C SER A 46 24.88 -21.07 -9.36
N SER A 47 25.77 -21.58 -8.50
CA SER A 47 26.45 -20.78 -7.46
C SER A 47 27.22 -19.56 -8.01
N ASN A 48 27.60 -19.57 -9.29
CA ASN A 48 28.34 -18.46 -9.92
C ASN A 48 27.43 -17.42 -10.60
N HIS A 49 26.11 -17.64 -10.64
CA HIS A 49 25.16 -16.74 -11.29
C HIS A 49 23.87 -16.57 -10.49
N ILE A 50 23.71 -15.39 -9.89
CA ILE A 50 22.60 -15.01 -9.00
C ILE A 50 21.38 -14.56 -9.84
N TRP A 51 20.83 -15.45 -10.65
CA TRP A 51 19.69 -15.09 -11.52
C TRP A 51 18.40 -14.81 -10.73
N PHE A 52 18.26 -15.35 -9.50
CA PHE A 52 17.00 -15.28 -8.76
C PHE A 52 16.60 -13.82 -8.41
N PHE A 53 17.56 -12.89 -8.48
CA PHE A 53 17.35 -11.48 -8.23
C PHE A 53 16.41 -10.82 -9.26
N TYR A 54 16.42 -11.26 -10.52
CA TYR A 54 15.56 -10.69 -11.57
C TYR A 54 14.06 -10.93 -11.31
N PRO A 55 13.57 -12.17 -11.10
CA PRO A 55 12.17 -12.39 -10.75
C PRO A 55 11.83 -11.81 -9.37
N MET A 56 12.76 -11.83 -8.41
CA MET A 56 12.58 -11.23 -7.09
C MET A 56 12.29 -9.73 -7.19
N LEU A 57 13.11 -8.97 -7.92
CA LEU A 57 12.88 -7.54 -8.09
C LEU A 57 11.62 -7.23 -8.89
N GLY A 58 11.41 -7.91 -10.03
CA GLY A 58 10.27 -7.62 -10.90
C GLY A 58 8.93 -7.79 -10.18
N TRP A 59 8.76 -8.90 -9.45
CA TRP A 59 7.54 -9.15 -8.68
C TRP A 59 7.52 -8.43 -7.33
N GLY A 60 8.69 -8.23 -6.70
CA GLY A 60 8.82 -7.55 -5.43
C GLY A 60 8.37 -6.10 -5.49
N ILE A 61 8.61 -5.40 -6.61
CA ILE A 61 8.13 -4.02 -6.84
C ILE A 61 6.59 -3.98 -6.87
N GLY A 62 5.95 -4.90 -7.60
CA GLY A 62 4.48 -4.98 -7.66
C GLY A 62 3.86 -5.27 -6.29
N LEU A 63 4.47 -6.18 -5.53
CA LEU A 63 4.05 -6.50 -4.17
C LEU A 63 4.24 -5.31 -3.22
N PHE A 64 5.35 -4.57 -3.35
CA PHE A 64 5.62 -3.37 -2.57
C PHE A 64 4.54 -2.29 -2.78
N PHE A 65 4.20 -1.98 -4.04
CA PHE A 65 3.14 -1.02 -4.34
C PHE A 65 1.76 -1.50 -3.89
N HIS A 66 1.47 -2.80 -4.00
CA HIS A 66 0.23 -3.36 -3.46
C HIS A 66 0.16 -3.21 -1.94
N GLY A 67 1.27 -3.48 -1.23
CA GLY A 67 1.38 -3.30 0.21
C GLY A 67 1.15 -1.85 0.63
N LEU A 68 1.74 -0.88 -0.07
CA LEU A 68 1.51 0.55 0.19
C LEU A 68 0.04 0.94 0.04
N LYS A 69 -0.65 0.39 -0.96
CA LYS A 69 -2.09 0.62 -1.18
C LYS A 69 -2.94 0.01 -0.06
N VAL A 70 -2.68 -1.24 0.32
CA VAL A 70 -3.48 -2.00 1.28
C VAL A 70 -3.31 -1.49 2.71
N TYR A 71 -2.09 -1.17 3.11
CA TYR A 71 -1.80 -0.58 4.42
C TYR A 71 -2.11 0.91 4.49
N ASP A 72 -2.73 1.46 3.43
CA ASP A 72 -3.16 2.84 3.38
C ASP A 72 -1.98 3.76 3.78
N PHE A 73 -0.79 3.53 3.17
CA PHE A 73 0.37 4.41 3.32
C PHE A 73 0.05 5.85 2.84
N SER A 74 -1.16 6.07 2.36
CA SER A 74 -1.92 7.31 2.45
C SER A 74 -1.87 8.01 3.82
N PHE A 75 -1.47 7.38 4.94
CA PHE A 75 -1.18 8.13 6.18
C PHE A 75 -0.20 9.29 5.94
N MET A 76 0.79 9.10 5.06
CA MET A 76 1.68 10.18 4.66
C MET A 76 0.98 11.23 3.78
N SER A 77 0.11 10.79 2.86
CA SER A 77 -0.65 11.68 1.95
C SER A 77 -1.70 12.49 2.69
N LYS A 78 -2.52 11.85 3.54
CA LYS A 78 -3.65 12.45 4.23
C LYS A 78 -3.20 13.46 5.28
N ASN A 79 -2.15 13.14 6.04
CA ASN A 79 -1.53 14.10 6.96
C ASN A 79 -0.88 15.26 6.21
N TRP A 80 -0.23 15.00 5.07
CA TRP A 80 0.34 16.06 4.25
C TRP A 80 -0.72 16.95 3.61
N GLU A 81 -1.82 16.35 3.13
CA GLU A 81 -2.96 17.01 2.50
C GLU A 81 -3.71 17.88 3.50
N GLU A 82 -4.05 17.35 4.68
CA GLU A 82 -4.64 18.14 5.77
C GLU A 82 -3.72 19.30 6.18
N ARG A 83 -2.41 19.05 6.29
CA ARG A 83 -1.45 20.10 6.65
C ARG A 83 -1.36 21.18 5.57
N LYS A 84 -1.42 20.82 4.28
CA LYS A 84 -1.43 21.80 3.19
C LYS A 84 -2.71 22.59 3.08
N ILE A 85 -3.85 21.97 3.37
CA ILE A 85 -5.14 22.67 3.45
C ILE A 85 -5.10 23.71 4.59
N GLN A 86 -4.55 23.35 5.75
CA GLN A 86 -4.40 24.30 6.87
C GLN A 86 -3.50 25.47 6.50
N GLU A 87 -2.34 25.23 5.87
CA GLU A 87 -1.43 26.30 5.42
C GLU A 87 -2.13 27.28 4.47
N LEU A 88 -2.88 26.79 3.47
CA LEU A 88 -3.60 27.65 2.53
C LEU A 88 -4.69 28.50 3.20
N ILE A 89 -5.44 27.92 4.16
CA ILE A 89 -6.45 28.67 4.95
C ILE A 89 -5.77 29.77 5.77
N GLU A 90 -4.61 29.48 6.36
CA GLU A 90 -3.84 30.46 7.14
C GLU A 90 -3.28 31.59 6.28
N GLU A 91 -2.78 31.27 5.08
CA GLU A 91 -2.33 32.25 4.08
C GLU A 91 -3.48 33.17 3.63
N GLU A 92 -4.66 32.63 3.36
CA GLU A 92 -5.84 33.43 3.01
C GLU A 92 -6.28 34.35 4.15
N LYS A 93 -6.31 33.86 5.40
CA LYS A 93 -6.63 34.68 6.57
C LYS A 93 -5.64 35.84 6.74
N LYS A 94 -4.34 35.59 6.57
CA LYS A 94 -3.30 36.64 6.63
C LYS A 94 -3.47 37.66 5.50
N ARG A 95 -3.79 37.21 4.29
CA ARG A 95 -4.02 38.10 3.13
C ARG A 95 -5.25 38.99 3.33
N ASN A 96 -6.34 38.47 3.90
CA ASN A 96 -7.54 39.26 4.17
C ASN A 96 -7.38 40.23 5.35
N ASN A 97 -6.55 39.92 6.35
CA ASN A 97 -6.30 40.82 7.49
C ASN A 97 -5.37 42.00 7.16
N ASN A 98 -4.56 41.91 6.10
CA ASN A 98 -3.64 42.96 5.65
C ASN A 98 -4.27 43.90 4.60
N LYS A 99 -5.59 43.83 4.40
CA LYS A 99 -6.34 44.59 3.40
C LYS A 99 -7.42 45.42 4.09
#